data_AF-A0A662SD06-F1
#
_entry.id   AF-A0A662SD06-F1
#
_cell.length_a   1.000
_cell.length_b   1.000
_cell.length_c   1.000
_cell.angle_alpha   90.00
_cell.angle_beta   90.00
_cell.angle_gamma   90.00
#
_symmetry.space_group_name_H-M   'P 1'
#
loop_
_entity.id
_entity.type
_entity.pdbx_description
1 polymer ?
#
loop_
_entity_poly.entity_id
_entity_poly.type
_entity_poly.pdbx_seq_one_letter_code
_entity_poly.pdbx_strand_id
1 'polypeptide(L)'
;MPLINLRVKEELKKKLEKLAAQEGKTVSQLIRELIEEKIAVTEIPTHEEEEVPDWVPNGSYVALVKGAVVSLAKTASEAAAEALSKFPEGPIRIVRKGPPPRRVEYAFLAEEMMCWPYLKLNGMTFPVIPIEIIGRRRMTAAALPDTAASITLIDRSLSTSAGLKGVGKEVIQTAAGAIPRRILKASISVGRTQLEVRAAEIEISPELPFQVLLGRNVIDRFDLFFFGKRAIVCIRRAE
;
A
#
# COMPACT_ATOMS: atom_id res chain seq x y z
N MET A 1 -26.65 -4.51 13.65
CA MET A 1 -26.81 -5.15 12.33
C MET A 1 -25.78 -4.53 11.39
N PRO A 2 -24.74 -5.25 10.94
CA PRO A 2 -23.76 -4.68 10.03
C PRO A 2 -24.39 -4.48 8.65
N LEU A 3 -24.36 -3.25 8.14
CA LEU A 3 -24.78 -2.90 6.78
C LEU A 3 -23.58 -3.04 5.86
N ILE A 4 -23.59 -4.05 4.99
CA ILE A 4 -22.59 -4.20 3.92
C ILE A 4 -23.09 -3.40 2.71
N ASN A 5 -22.48 -2.24 2.44
CA ASN A 5 -22.75 -1.45 1.24
C ASN A 5 -21.93 -1.97 0.05
N LEU A 6 -22.48 -2.92 -0.70
CA LEU A 6 -21.90 -3.35 -1.97
C LEU A 6 -22.24 -2.34 -3.06
N ARG A 7 -21.20 -1.71 -3.64
CA ARG A 7 -21.37 -0.78 -4.77
C ARG A 7 -21.42 -1.59 -6.07
N VAL A 8 -22.63 -1.83 -6.56
CA VAL A 8 -22.87 -2.63 -7.77
C VAL A 8 -23.13 -1.70 -8.96
N LYS A 9 -22.56 -2.01 -10.14
CA LYS A 9 -22.83 -1.25 -11.38
C LYS A 9 -24.32 -1.33 -11.73
N GLU A 10 -24.90 -0.24 -12.25
CA GLU A 10 -26.35 -0.11 -12.46
C GLU A 10 -26.93 -1.19 -13.39
N GLU A 11 -26.17 -1.63 -14.39
CA GLU A 11 -26.57 -2.73 -15.28
C GLU A 11 -26.68 -4.07 -14.55
N LEU A 12 -25.77 -4.32 -13.61
CA LEU A 12 -25.76 -5.55 -12.82
C LEU A 12 -26.88 -5.52 -11.78
N LYS A 13 -27.18 -4.34 -11.22
CA LYS A 13 -28.31 -4.11 -10.31
C LYS A 13 -29.65 -4.44 -10.98
N LYS A 14 -29.89 -3.95 -12.20
CA LYS A 14 -31.10 -4.28 -12.98
C LYS A 14 -31.24 -5.78 -13.27
N LYS A 15 -30.12 -6.47 -13.53
CA LYS A 15 -30.11 -7.93 -13.72
C LYS A 15 -30.47 -8.67 -12.43
N LEU A 16 -29.92 -8.23 -11.29
CA LEU A 16 -30.21 -8.81 -9.97
C LEU A 16 -31.66 -8.57 -9.53
N GLU A 17 -32.22 -7.38 -9.78
CA GLU A 17 -33.63 -7.08 -9.52
C GLU A 17 -34.56 -8.00 -10.31
N LYS A 18 -34.24 -8.25 -11.58
CA LYS A 18 -35.02 -9.14 -12.45
C LYS A 18 -34.95 -10.60 -11.99
N LEU A 19 -33.77 -11.08 -11.59
CA LEU A 19 -33.58 -12.44 -11.07
C LEU A 19 -34.30 -12.62 -9.73
N ALA A 20 -34.18 -11.65 -8.83
CA ALA A 20 -34.85 -11.69 -7.52
C ALA A 20 -36.38 -11.75 -7.67
N ALA A 21 -36.94 -10.96 -8.60
CA ALA A 21 -38.37 -10.99 -8.91
C ALA A 21 -38.84 -12.34 -9.49
N GLN A 22 -38.03 -13.00 -10.32
CA GLN A 22 -38.34 -14.32 -10.88
C GLN A 22 -38.36 -15.42 -9.82
N GLU A 23 -37.55 -15.28 -8.77
CA GLU A 23 -37.51 -16.21 -7.63
C GLU A 23 -38.43 -15.81 -6.47
N GLY A 24 -39.18 -14.70 -6.59
CA GLY A 24 -40.06 -14.20 -5.53
C GLY A 24 -39.31 -13.70 -4.29
N LYS A 25 -38.03 -13.34 -4.43
CA LYS A 25 -37.13 -12.92 -3.33
C LYS A 25 -36.80 -11.44 -3.44
N THR A 26 -36.34 -10.84 -2.34
CA THR A 26 -35.68 -9.53 -2.38
C THR A 26 -34.24 -9.66 -2.89
N VAL A 27 -33.70 -8.60 -3.51
CA VAL A 27 -32.30 -8.57 -4.00
C VAL A 27 -31.31 -8.90 -2.88
N SER A 28 -31.57 -8.45 -1.66
CA SER A 28 -30.75 -8.74 -0.49
C SER A 28 -30.77 -10.22 -0.08
N GLN A 29 -31.91 -10.90 -0.20
CA GLN A 29 -32.01 -12.33 0.08
C GLN A 29 -31.27 -13.14 -0.98
N LEU A 30 -31.47 -12.82 -2.26
CA LEU A 30 -30.77 -13.48 -3.36
C LEU A 30 -29.25 -13.34 -3.25
N ILE A 31 -28.75 -12.15 -2.88
CA ILE A 31 -27.31 -11.93 -2.68
C ILE A 31 -26.78 -12.75 -1.50
N ARG A 32 -27.53 -12.85 -0.40
CA ARG A 32 -27.10 -13.65 0.77
C ARG A 32 -27.00 -15.12 0.43
N GLU A 33 -28.00 -15.68 -0.26
CA GLU A 33 -27.98 -17.07 -0.69
C GLU A 33 -26.83 -17.35 -1.68
N LEU A 34 -26.60 -16.46 -2.65
CA LEU A 34 -25.46 -16.58 -3.59
C LEU A 34 -24.09 -16.46 -2.90
N ILE A 35 -24.02 -15.71 -1.80
CA ILE A 35 -22.82 -15.60 -0.97
C ILE A 35 -22.65 -16.87 -0.13
N GLU A 36 -23.72 -17.38 0.50
CA GLU A 36 -23.71 -18.62 1.27
C GLU A 36 -23.36 -19.84 0.40
N GLU A 37 -23.87 -19.91 -0.83
CA GLU A 37 -23.55 -20.98 -1.78
C GLU A 37 -22.10 -20.94 -2.29
N LYS A 38 -21.47 -19.75 -2.35
CA LYS A 38 -20.11 -19.59 -2.91
C LYS A 38 -19.00 -19.47 -1.88
N ILE A 39 -19.33 -19.08 -0.65
CA ILE A 39 -18.35 -19.03 0.44
C ILE A 39 -18.43 -20.37 1.16
N ALA A 40 -17.52 -21.28 0.81
CA ALA A 40 -17.16 -22.36 1.71
C ALA A 40 -16.52 -21.72 2.96
N VAL A 41 -17.32 -21.47 3.99
CA VAL A 41 -16.79 -21.15 5.32
C VAL A 41 -16.26 -22.46 5.87
N THR A 42 -14.98 -22.74 5.63
CA THR A 42 -14.27 -23.71 6.44
C THR A 42 -14.21 -23.11 7.84
N GLU A 43 -15.06 -23.61 8.75
CA GLU A 43 -14.87 -23.35 10.18
C GLU A 43 -13.47 -23.82 10.53
N ILE A 44 -12.57 -22.86 10.76
CA ILE A 44 -11.27 -23.14 11.34
C ILE A 44 -11.59 -23.57 12.77
N PRO A 45 -11.27 -24.82 13.17
CA PRO A 45 -11.55 -25.29 14.52
C PRO A 45 -10.95 -24.28 15.51
N THR A 46 -11.78 -23.76 16.42
CA THR A 46 -11.28 -23.05 17.60
C THR A 46 -10.37 -24.01 18.34
N HIS A 47 -9.07 -23.77 18.22
CA HIS A 47 -8.03 -24.63 18.79
C HIS A 47 -8.23 -24.74 20.31
N GLU A 48 -8.46 -25.96 20.78
CA GLU A 48 -8.18 -26.31 22.16
C GLU A 48 -6.69 -26.01 22.44
N GLU A 49 -6.43 -25.31 23.54
CA GLU A 49 -5.09 -25.15 24.09
C GLU A 49 -4.62 -26.52 24.60
N GLU A 50 -4.16 -27.37 23.68
CA GLU A 50 -3.46 -28.60 24.09
C GLU A 50 -2.23 -28.20 24.93
N GLU A 51 -2.24 -28.64 26.20
CA GLU A 51 -1.21 -28.33 27.17
C GLU A 51 0.12 -28.99 26.80
N VAL A 52 1.20 -28.20 26.82
CA VAL A 52 2.55 -28.74 26.65
C VAL A 52 2.89 -29.60 27.87
N PRO A 53 3.32 -30.87 27.72
CA PRO A 53 3.57 -31.75 28.85
C PRO A 53 4.55 -31.19 29.90
N ASP A 54 4.34 -31.55 31.16
CA ASP A 54 5.14 -31.05 32.29
C ASP A 54 6.63 -31.41 32.22
N TRP A 55 6.95 -32.56 31.61
CA TRP A 55 8.33 -33.02 31.46
C TRP A 55 9.16 -32.19 30.47
N VAL A 56 8.52 -31.40 29.60
CA VAL A 56 9.22 -30.55 28.64
C VAL A 56 10.01 -29.46 29.39
N PRO A 57 11.27 -29.18 29.06
CA PRO A 57 12.02 -28.09 29.69
C PRO A 57 11.46 -26.70 29.34
N ASN A 58 11.50 -25.78 30.29
CA ASN A 58 11.14 -24.38 30.03
C ASN A 58 12.05 -23.75 28.97
N GLY A 59 11.44 -23.05 28.03
CA GLY A 59 12.12 -22.36 26.94
C GLY A 59 12.36 -23.19 25.68
N SER A 60 12.07 -24.49 25.72
CA SER A 60 12.13 -25.38 24.56
C SER A 60 10.93 -25.21 23.62
N TYR A 61 11.14 -25.59 22.36
CA TYR A 61 10.11 -25.70 21.34
C TYR A 61 9.75 -27.16 21.13
N VAL A 62 8.46 -27.43 21.08
CA VAL A 62 7.86 -28.76 20.93
C VAL A 62 7.09 -28.77 19.63
N ALA A 63 7.36 -29.74 18.77
CA ALA A 63 6.50 -30.01 17.63
C ALA A 63 5.48 -31.09 17.99
N LEU A 64 4.22 -30.82 17.69
CA LEU A 64 3.07 -31.69 17.89
C LEU A 64 2.50 -32.11 16.53
N VAL A 65 2.21 -33.39 16.38
CA VAL A 65 1.44 -33.93 15.26
C VAL A 65 0.29 -34.73 15.83
N LYS A 66 -0.95 -34.29 15.56
CA LYS A 66 -2.18 -34.88 16.11
C LYS A 66 -2.12 -35.04 17.65
N GLY A 67 -1.67 -34.01 18.36
CA GLY A 67 -1.54 -34.00 19.82
C GLY A 67 -0.33 -34.75 20.40
N ALA A 68 0.44 -35.50 19.61
CA ALA A 68 1.62 -36.22 20.07
C ALA A 68 2.90 -35.38 19.91
N VAL A 69 3.77 -35.38 20.93
CA VAL A 69 5.10 -34.75 20.84
C VAL A 69 6.02 -35.56 19.93
N VAL A 70 6.45 -34.97 18.83
CA VAL A 70 7.28 -35.63 17.81
C VAL A 70 8.71 -35.09 17.72
N SER A 71 8.95 -33.89 18.26
CA SER A 71 10.27 -33.27 18.32
C SER A 71 10.35 -32.28 19.50
N LEU A 72 11.53 -32.19 20.10
CA LEU A 72 11.90 -31.25 21.16
C LEU A 72 13.22 -30.58 20.78
N ALA A 73 13.22 -29.26 20.62
CA ALA A 73 14.42 -28.51 20.25
C ALA A 73 14.55 -27.19 21.01
N LYS A 74 15.71 -26.54 20.86
CA LYS A 74 15.99 -25.21 21.44
C LYS A 74 15.43 -24.07 20.58
N THR A 75 15.23 -24.32 19.29
CA THR A 75 14.67 -23.33 18.35
C THR A 75 13.44 -23.88 17.62
N ALA A 76 12.54 -22.99 17.20
CA ALA A 76 11.36 -23.36 16.43
C ALA A 76 11.73 -24.00 15.08
N SER A 77 12.79 -23.52 14.42
CA SER A 77 13.27 -24.04 13.15
C SER A 77 13.79 -25.47 13.25
N GLU A 78 14.53 -25.80 14.31
CA GLU A 78 15.00 -27.17 14.54
C GLU A 78 13.83 -28.11 14.83
N ALA A 79 12.89 -27.71 15.68
CA ALA A 79 11.69 -28.49 15.97
C ALA A 79 10.85 -28.72 14.69
N ALA A 80 10.75 -27.71 13.83
CA ALA A 80 10.07 -27.80 12.54
C ALA A 80 10.77 -28.79 11.61
N ALA A 81 12.09 -28.67 11.44
CA ALA A 81 12.87 -29.49 10.52
C ALA A 81 12.82 -30.97 10.92
N GLU A 82 12.93 -31.26 12.22
CA GLU A 82 12.84 -32.62 12.73
C GLU A 82 11.42 -33.20 12.64
N ALA A 83 10.38 -32.36 12.83
CA ALA A 83 9.01 -32.81 12.65
C ALA A 83 8.69 -33.08 11.17
N LEU A 84 9.13 -32.20 10.26
CA LEU A 84 8.93 -32.34 8.81
C LEU A 84 9.69 -33.56 8.24
N SER A 85 10.86 -33.90 8.79
CA SER A 85 11.59 -35.09 8.35
C SER A 85 10.88 -36.40 8.73
N LYS A 86 10.11 -36.39 9.82
CA LYS A 86 9.31 -37.55 10.28
C LYS A 86 7.89 -37.56 9.70
N PHE A 87 7.31 -36.38 9.49
CA PHE A 87 5.91 -36.18 9.09
C PHE A 87 5.78 -35.08 8.02
N PRO A 88 6.26 -35.31 6.78
CA PRO A 88 6.34 -34.27 5.74
C PRO A 88 4.98 -33.70 5.33
N GLU A 89 3.90 -34.49 5.44
CA GLU A 89 2.54 -34.12 5.06
C GLU A 89 1.61 -33.95 6.29
N GLY A 90 2.15 -34.11 7.50
CA GLY A 90 1.35 -34.03 8.73
C GLY A 90 1.06 -32.58 9.14
N PRO A 91 -0.08 -32.30 9.80
CA PRO A 91 -0.29 -31.01 10.44
C PRO A 91 0.68 -30.86 11.62
N ILE A 92 1.78 -30.14 11.41
CA ILE A 92 2.80 -29.87 12.43
C ILE A 92 2.46 -28.55 13.13
N ARG A 93 2.26 -28.62 14.44
CA ARG A 93 2.12 -27.45 15.32
C ARG A 93 3.38 -27.30 16.15
N ILE A 94 3.92 -26.09 16.26
CA ILE A 94 5.10 -25.82 17.08
C ILE A 94 4.71 -24.92 18.24
N VAL A 95 4.95 -25.37 19.47
CA VAL A 95 4.60 -24.68 20.70
C VAL A 95 5.87 -24.45 21.53
N ARG A 96 6.01 -23.27 22.12
CA ARG A 96 7.10 -22.99 23.07
C ARG A 96 6.60 -23.22 24.50
N LYS A 97 7.40 -23.89 25.33
CA LYS A 97 7.14 -23.92 26.77
C LYS A 97 7.63 -22.64 27.44
N GLY A 98 6.75 -21.94 28.14
CA GLY A 98 7.05 -20.67 28.81
C GLY A 98 6.67 -19.44 27.97
N PRO A 99 7.12 -18.23 28.36
CA PRO A 99 6.64 -16.99 27.78
C PRO A 99 6.90 -16.91 26.27
N PRO A 100 6.03 -16.28 25.47
CA PRO A 100 6.28 -16.13 24.03
C PRO A 100 7.59 -15.35 23.80
N PRO A 101 8.39 -15.72 22.79
CA PRO A 101 9.57 -14.94 22.44
C PRO A 101 9.13 -13.53 22.00
N ARG A 102 10.04 -12.55 22.09
CA ARG A 102 9.79 -11.23 21.52
C ARG A 102 9.42 -11.38 20.05
N ARG A 103 8.26 -10.86 19.66
CA ARG A 103 7.85 -10.84 18.25
C ARG A 103 8.85 -10.00 17.47
N VAL A 104 9.55 -10.63 16.55
CA VAL A 104 10.30 -9.93 15.50
C VAL A 104 9.41 -9.98 14.27
N GLU A 105 8.93 -8.82 13.84
CA GLU A 105 8.14 -8.70 12.62
C GLU A 105 9.12 -8.70 11.43
N TYR A 106 9.07 -9.74 10.60
CA TYR A 106 9.81 -9.78 9.35
C TYR A 106 8.90 -9.26 8.24
N ALA A 107 9.25 -8.11 7.66
CA ALA A 107 8.63 -7.61 6.44
C ALA A 107 9.49 -8.02 5.25
N PHE A 108 9.00 -8.97 4.44
CA PHE A 108 9.61 -9.32 3.15
C PHE A 108 8.81 -8.63 2.04
N LEU A 109 9.47 -7.73 1.30
CA LEU A 109 8.87 -6.98 0.19
C LEU A 109 9.54 -7.43 -1.11
N ALA A 110 8.79 -8.10 -1.99
CA ALA A 110 9.28 -8.66 -3.25
C ALA A 110 9.32 -7.64 -4.40
N GLU A 111 8.88 -6.39 -4.17
CA GLU A 111 8.97 -5.27 -5.11
C GLU A 111 9.46 -4.05 -4.34
N GLU A 112 10.28 -3.18 -4.93
CA GLU A 112 10.79 -1.98 -4.26
C GLU A 112 9.68 -0.92 -4.07
N MET A 113 8.77 -1.18 -3.13
CA MET A 113 7.88 -0.15 -2.60
C MET A 113 8.72 0.78 -1.73
N MET A 114 8.78 2.05 -2.13
CA MET A 114 9.50 3.08 -1.38
C MET A 114 8.50 3.84 -0.54
N CYS A 115 8.78 3.97 0.76
CA CYS A 115 7.88 4.61 1.72
C CYS A 115 8.59 5.73 2.48
N TRP A 116 7.85 6.81 2.72
CA TRP A 116 8.31 7.95 3.50
C TRP A 116 7.26 8.36 4.54
N PRO A 117 7.67 8.77 5.74
CA PRO A 117 6.75 9.41 6.67
C PRO A 117 6.28 10.75 6.10
N TYR A 118 5.06 11.16 6.43
CA TYR A 118 4.57 12.49 6.09
C TYR A 118 5.45 13.55 6.78
N LEU A 119 5.81 14.60 6.06
CA LEU A 119 6.47 15.76 6.64
C LEU A 119 5.49 16.50 7.55
N LYS A 120 5.97 16.96 8.70
CA LYS A 120 5.20 17.76 9.65
C LYS A 120 5.72 19.19 9.64
N LEU A 121 4.83 20.15 9.42
CA LEU A 121 5.13 21.57 9.50
C LEU A 121 3.99 22.29 10.21
N ASN A 122 4.30 22.99 11.31
CA ASN A 122 3.33 23.76 12.11
C ASN A 122 2.04 22.99 12.46
N GLY A 123 2.17 21.71 12.83
CA GLY A 123 1.05 20.84 13.19
C GLY A 123 0.29 20.21 12.01
N MET A 124 0.56 20.64 10.78
CA MET A 124 0.03 20.03 9.56
C MET A 124 0.94 18.92 9.04
N THR A 125 0.36 17.92 8.37
CA THR A 125 1.10 16.79 7.78
C THR A 125 0.97 16.80 6.26
N PHE A 126 2.08 16.56 5.55
CA PHE A 126 2.15 16.57 4.10
C PHE A 126 2.77 15.25 3.59
N PRO A 127 2.11 14.53 2.67
CA PRO A 127 2.64 13.31 2.06
C PRO A 127 3.71 13.62 1.00
N VAL A 128 4.80 14.24 1.43
CA VAL A 128 5.89 14.66 0.54
C VAL A 128 6.83 13.48 0.26
N ILE A 129 7.18 13.31 -1.00
CA ILE A 129 8.17 12.33 -1.47
C ILE A 129 9.39 13.07 -2.05
N PRO A 130 10.61 12.54 -1.86
CA PRO A 130 11.80 13.06 -2.53
C PRO A 130 11.81 12.66 -4.00
N ILE A 131 12.15 13.61 -4.87
CA ILE A 131 12.40 13.38 -6.29
C ILE A 131 13.72 14.02 -6.70
N GLU A 132 14.24 13.64 -7.86
CA GLU A 132 15.29 14.41 -8.55
C GLU A 132 14.70 15.11 -9.77
N ILE A 133 15.00 16.39 -9.93
CA ILE A 133 14.79 17.12 -11.17
C ILE A 133 16.13 17.23 -11.89
N ILE A 134 16.14 16.82 -13.15
CA ILE A 134 17.33 16.74 -14.00
C ILE A 134 17.15 17.75 -15.13
N GLY A 135 17.82 18.90 -14.99
CA GLY A 135 17.95 19.93 -16.02
C GLY A 135 19.39 20.04 -16.51
N ARG A 136 19.92 21.26 -16.56
CA ARG A 136 21.38 21.47 -16.66
C ARG A 136 22.11 21.02 -15.41
N ARG A 137 21.42 21.07 -14.26
CA ARG A 137 21.87 20.55 -12.98
C ARG A 137 20.85 19.52 -12.49
N ARG A 138 21.35 18.48 -11.82
CA ARG A 138 20.52 17.55 -11.07
C ARG A 138 20.29 18.14 -9.68
N MET A 139 19.04 18.21 -9.24
CA MET A 139 18.65 18.75 -7.95
C MET A 139 17.64 17.83 -7.28
N THR A 140 17.85 17.52 -6.01
CA THR A 140 16.82 16.88 -5.18
C THR A 140 15.75 17.91 -4.83
N ALA A 141 14.48 17.50 -4.89
CA ALA A 141 13.34 18.34 -4.56
C ALA A 141 12.33 17.59 -3.69
N ALA A 142 11.64 18.32 -2.84
CA ALA A 142 10.50 17.82 -2.09
C ALA A 142 9.24 17.99 -2.93
N ALA A 143 8.53 16.88 -3.17
CA ALA A 143 7.39 16.86 -4.05
C ALA A 143 6.14 16.32 -3.37
N LEU A 144 5.03 17.03 -3.51
CA LEU A 144 3.72 16.60 -3.03
C LEU A 144 2.95 15.95 -4.19
N PRO A 145 2.53 14.68 -4.08
CA PRO A 145 1.64 14.09 -5.07
C PRO A 145 0.28 14.79 -5.10
N ASP A 146 -0.12 15.27 -6.27
CA ASP A 146 -1.37 15.98 -6.50
C ASP A 146 -2.20 15.27 -7.57
N THR A 147 -3.16 14.47 -7.11
CA THR A 147 -4.06 13.71 -8.00
C THR A 147 -5.03 14.60 -8.78
N ALA A 148 -5.25 15.84 -8.35
CA ALA A 148 -6.10 16.79 -9.06
C ALA A 148 -5.35 17.48 -10.21
N ALA A 149 -4.02 17.60 -10.13
CA ALA A 149 -3.20 18.17 -11.17
C ALA A 149 -3.02 17.20 -12.36
N SER A 150 -3.40 17.61 -13.57
CA SER A 150 -3.11 16.85 -14.79
C SER A 150 -1.65 16.95 -15.23
N ILE A 151 -0.95 18.01 -14.82
CA ILE A 151 0.44 18.31 -15.17
C ILE A 151 1.22 18.64 -13.91
N THR A 152 2.45 18.15 -13.81
CA THR A 152 3.38 18.52 -12.74
C THR A 152 3.68 20.02 -12.72
N LEU A 153 3.63 20.62 -11.54
CA LEU A 153 3.96 22.02 -11.30
C LEU A 153 5.30 22.10 -10.55
N ILE A 154 6.20 22.95 -11.02
CA ILE A 154 7.54 23.13 -10.45
C ILE A 154 7.70 24.59 -10.05
N ASP A 155 8.17 24.84 -8.83
CA ASP A 155 8.46 26.18 -8.36
C ASP A 155 9.51 26.89 -9.25
N ARG A 156 9.32 28.19 -9.49
CA ARG A 156 10.19 29.01 -10.35
C ARG A 156 11.63 29.06 -9.84
N SER A 157 11.85 29.12 -8.54
CA SER A 157 13.22 29.18 -7.98
C SER A 157 13.96 27.87 -8.26
N LEU A 158 13.27 26.74 -8.15
CA LEU A 158 13.78 25.41 -8.44
C LEU A 158 14.01 25.21 -9.95
N SER A 159 13.05 25.61 -10.80
CA SER A 159 13.19 25.49 -12.26
C SER A 159 14.39 26.28 -12.79
N THR A 160 14.61 27.47 -12.24
CA THR A 160 15.74 28.35 -12.57
C THR A 160 17.05 27.74 -12.10
N SER A 161 17.10 27.26 -10.86
CA SER A 161 18.30 26.66 -10.25
C SER A 161 18.73 25.37 -10.97
N ALA A 162 17.76 24.53 -11.37
CA ALA A 162 18.00 23.32 -12.15
C ALA A 162 18.35 23.62 -13.63
N GLY A 163 18.11 24.86 -14.09
CA GLY A 163 18.36 25.28 -15.46
C GLY A 163 17.41 24.60 -16.47
N LEU A 164 16.14 24.45 -16.11
CA LEU A 164 15.13 23.85 -16.99
C LEU A 164 14.83 24.75 -18.20
N LYS A 165 14.62 24.12 -19.37
CA LYS A 165 14.30 24.84 -20.61
C LYS A 165 12.79 25.02 -20.76
N GLY A 166 12.37 26.26 -21.01
CA GLY A 166 11.01 26.56 -21.43
C GLY A 166 10.77 26.12 -22.87
N VAL A 167 9.62 25.52 -23.13
CA VAL A 167 9.19 25.05 -24.47
C VAL A 167 7.97 25.81 -24.99
N GLY A 168 7.34 26.64 -24.17
CA GLY A 168 6.20 27.47 -24.59
C GLY A 168 5.44 28.06 -23.42
N LYS A 169 4.23 28.55 -23.70
CA LYS A 169 3.24 28.96 -22.71
C LYS A 169 1.94 28.22 -22.99
N GLU A 170 1.25 27.78 -21.94
CA GLU A 170 -0.08 27.20 -22.01
C GLU A 170 -0.98 27.82 -20.93
N VAL A 171 -2.28 27.82 -21.17
CA VAL A 171 -3.27 28.24 -20.17
C VAL A 171 -3.64 27.04 -19.32
N ILE A 172 -3.41 27.13 -18.02
CA ILE A 172 -3.73 26.08 -17.05
C ILE A 172 -4.97 26.50 -16.27
N GLN A 173 -5.93 25.59 -16.18
CA GLN A 173 -7.13 25.78 -15.36
C GLN A 173 -6.82 25.44 -13.91
N THR A 174 -7.11 26.37 -13.00
CA THR A 174 -6.96 26.18 -11.57
C THR A 174 -8.26 26.52 -10.85
N ALA A 175 -8.33 26.22 -9.55
CA ALA A 175 -9.46 26.64 -8.71
C ALA A 175 -9.66 28.17 -8.70
N ALA A 176 -8.60 28.95 -8.95
CA ALA A 176 -8.65 30.41 -9.04
C ALA A 176 -8.90 30.93 -10.48
N GLY A 177 -9.16 30.04 -11.44
CA GLY A 177 -9.40 30.37 -12.84
C GLY A 177 -8.25 29.99 -13.78
N ALA A 178 -8.38 30.46 -15.02
CA ALA A 178 -7.47 30.16 -16.12
C ALA A 178 -6.25 31.09 -16.09
N ILE A 179 -5.05 30.52 -15.98
CA ILE A 179 -3.81 31.29 -15.84
C ILE A 179 -2.77 30.85 -16.87
N PRO A 180 -2.18 31.79 -17.64
CA PRO A 180 -1.09 31.45 -18.55
C PRO A 180 0.17 31.11 -17.73
N ARG A 181 0.79 29.98 -18.08
CA ARG A 181 2.00 29.47 -17.41
C ARG A 181 3.03 29.03 -18.42
N ARG A 182 4.30 29.21 -18.06
CA ARG A 182 5.44 28.77 -18.85
C ARG A 182 5.54 27.25 -18.73
N ILE A 183 5.59 26.57 -19.86
CA ILE A 183 5.79 25.12 -19.90
C ILE A 183 7.26 24.83 -20.04
N LEU A 184 7.73 23.89 -19.23
CA LEU A 184 9.09 23.41 -19.13
C LEU A 184 9.15 21.98 -19.67
N LYS A 185 10.29 21.63 -20.27
CA LYS A 185 10.68 20.22 -20.43
C LYS A 185 11.55 19.85 -19.24
N ALA A 186 11.12 18.84 -18.48
CA ALA A 186 11.83 18.38 -17.30
C ALA A 186 12.01 16.86 -17.35
N SER A 187 13.14 16.39 -16.85
CA SER A 187 13.36 14.98 -16.59
C SER A 187 13.29 14.78 -15.08
N ILE A 188 12.35 13.96 -14.60
CA ILE A 188 12.09 13.75 -13.18
C ILE A 188 12.39 12.30 -12.83
N SER A 189 13.23 12.08 -11.82
CA SER A 189 13.43 10.77 -11.22
C SER A 189 12.63 10.63 -9.94
N VAL A 190 11.85 9.56 -9.84
CA VAL A 190 11.18 9.14 -8.62
C VAL A 190 11.71 7.75 -8.26
N GLY A 191 12.53 7.69 -7.21
CA GLY A 191 13.36 6.51 -6.94
C GLY A 191 14.28 6.18 -8.11
N ARG A 192 14.17 4.96 -8.64
CA ARG A 192 14.95 4.47 -9.80
C ARG A 192 14.30 4.76 -11.15
N THR A 193 13.09 5.33 -11.18
CA THR A 193 12.35 5.55 -12.42
C THR A 193 12.51 7.00 -12.87
N GLN A 194 13.14 7.19 -14.03
CA GLN A 194 13.30 8.50 -14.65
C GLN A 194 12.26 8.68 -15.77
N LEU A 195 11.60 9.83 -15.79
CA LEU A 195 10.52 10.17 -16.72
C LEU A 195 10.77 11.53 -17.37
N GLU A 196 10.65 11.59 -18.69
CA GLU A 196 10.57 12.86 -19.41
C GLU A 196 9.14 13.40 -19.33
N VAL A 197 8.97 14.59 -18.77
CA VAL A 197 7.66 15.20 -18.55
C VAL A 197 7.61 16.65 -18.99
N ARG A 198 6.40 17.07 -19.36
CA ARG A 198 6.05 18.48 -19.45
C ARG A 198 5.64 18.94 -18.05
N ALA A 199 6.19 20.06 -17.61
CA ALA A 199 5.84 20.65 -16.33
C ALA A 199 5.49 22.12 -16.51
N ALA A 200 4.68 22.69 -15.63
CA ALA A 200 4.42 24.11 -15.62
C ALA A 200 5.21 24.79 -14.51
N GLU A 201 5.78 25.95 -14.82
CA GLU A 201 6.42 26.81 -13.83
C GLU A 201 5.35 27.57 -13.05
N ILE A 202 5.44 27.56 -11.72
CA ILE A 202 4.55 28.28 -10.81
C ILE A 202 5.37 28.92 -9.66
N GLU A 203 4.76 29.80 -8.89
CA GLU A 203 5.30 30.28 -7.61
C GLU A 203 4.64 29.48 -6.49
N ILE A 204 5.41 28.63 -5.81
CA ILE A 204 4.97 27.91 -4.61
C ILE A 204 5.49 28.67 -3.40
N SER A 205 4.63 28.89 -2.40
CA SER A 205 5.03 29.60 -1.19
C SER A 205 6.22 28.90 -0.52
N PRO A 206 7.27 29.64 -0.12
CA PRO A 206 8.41 29.07 0.60
C PRO A 206 8.03 28.57 2.01
N GLU A 207 6.82 28.91 2.49
CA GLU A 207 6.28 28.40 3.75
C GLU A 207 5.74 26.96 3.64
N LEU A 208 5.68 26.38 2.43
CA LEU A 208 5.26 25.00 2.21
C LEU A 208 6.46 24.05 2.19
N PRO A 209 6.33 22.81 2.68
CA PRO A 209 7.45 21.87 2.78
C PRO A 209 7.75 21.14 1.45
N PHE A 210 7.34 21.69 0.31
CA PHE A 210 7.53 21.12 -1.01
C PHE A 210 7.71 22.23 -2.06
N GLN A 211 8.44 21.94 -3.12
CA GLN A 211 8.65 22.85 -4.25
C GLN A 211 8.05 22.32 -5.55
N VAL A 212 7.41 21.15 -5.51
CA VAL A 212 6.85 20.46 -6.67
C VAL A 212 5.50 19.87 -6.30
N LEU A 213 4.52 20.03 -7.19
CA LEU A 213 3.26 19.28 -7.17
C LEU A 213 3.32 18.26 -8.30
N LEU A 214 3.40 16.97 -7.97
CA LEU A 214 3.46 15.90 -8.97
C LEU A 214 2.05 15.63 -9.50
N GLY A 215 1.82 15.97 -10.76
CA GLY A 215 0.55 15.70 -11.42
C GLY A 215 0.46 14.29 -11.98
N ARG A 216 -0.72 13.95 -12.50
CA ARG A 216 -1.07 12.68 -13.15
C ARG A 216 -0.11 12.23 -14.24
N ASN A 217 0.49 13.18 -14.97
CA ASN A 217 1.51 12.85 -15.96
C ASN A 217 2.81 12.23 -15.38
N VAL A 218 3.02 12.29 -14.06
CA VAL A 218 4.04 11.51 -13.34
C VAL A 218 3.37 10.38 -12.54
N ILE A 219 2.38 10.71 -11.70
CA ILE A 219 1.87 9.75 -10.71
C ILE A 219 1.13 8.57 -11.35
N ASP A 220 0.58 8.68 -12.56
CA ASP A 220 -0.06 7.54 -13.26
C ASP A 220 0.95 6.45 -13.67
N ARG A 221 2.26 6.70 -13.50
CA ARG A 221 3.33 5.70 -13.67
C ARG A 221 3.64 4.92 -12.40
N PHE A 222 2.96 5.23 -11.30
CA PHE A 222 3.20 4.64 -9.99
C PHE A 222 1.90 4.30 -9.28
N ASP A 223 1.87 3.17 -8.58
CA ASP A 223 0.87 2.94 -7.55
C ASP A 223 1.23 3.77 -6.32
N LEU A 224 0.34 4.67 -5.94
CA LEU A 224 0.52 5.60 -4.83
C LEU A 224 -0.39 5.23 -3.66
N PHE A 225 0.21 4.98 -2.50
CA PHE A 225 -0.48 4.56 -1.28
C PHE A 225 -0.36 5.62 -0.19
N PHE A 226 -1.51 6.09 0.32
CA PHE A 226 -1.58 7.06 1.42
C PHE A 226 -2.10 6.38 2.69
N PHE A 227 -1.21 6.08 3.63
CA PHE A 227 -1.56 5.49 4.92
C PHE A 227 -1.81 6.57 5.97
N GLY A 228 -2.92 7.31 5.85
CA GLY A 228 -3.22 8.48 6.69
C GLY A 228 -3.15 8.22 8.21
N LYS A 229 -3.63 7.06 8.69
CA LYS A 229 -3.56 6.70 10.13
C LYS A 229 -2.12 6.52 10.63
N ARG A 230 -1.21 6.08 9.76
CA ARG A 230 0.21 5.89 10.07
C ARG A 230 1.07 7.08 9.63
N ALA A 231 0.48 8.06 8.94
CA ALA A 231 1.15 9.18 8.32
C ALA A 231 2.35 8.73 7.45
N ILE A 232 2.12 7.77 6.55
CA ILE A 232 3.13 7.24 5.62
C ILE A 232 2.59 7.33 4.19
N VAL A 233 3.43 7.77 3.25
CA VAL A 233 3.19 7.71 1.81
C VAL A 233 4.13 6.67 1.22
N CYS A 234 3.60 5.79 0.36
CA CYS A 234 4.41 4.82 -0.36
C CYS A 234 4.15 4.91 -1.86
N ILE A 235 5.17 4.63 -2.65
CA ILE A 235 5.06 4.49 -4.10
C ILE A 235 5.63 3.15 -4.54
N ARG A 236 5.02 2.60 -5.59
CA ARG A 236 5.54 1.46 -6.34
C ARG A 236 5.42 1.77 -7.82
N ARG A 237 6.35 1.31 -8.65
CA ARG A 237 6.21 1.44 -10.12
C ARG A 237 4.96 0.66 -10.58
N ALA A 238 4.09 1.30 -11.35
CA ALA A 238 2.94 0.63 -11.96
C ALA A 238 3.42 -0.25 -13.13
N GLU A 239 2.80 -1.41 -13.29
CA GLU A 239 3.03 -2.34 -14.42
C GLU A 239 2.38 -1.85 -15.73
#